data_AF-A0A937ET29-F1
#
_entry.id   AF-A0A937ET29-F1
#
_cell.length_a   1.000
_cell.length_b   1.000
_cell.length_c   1.000
_cell.angle_alpha   90.00
_cell.angle_beta   90.00
_cell.angle_gamma   90.00
#
_symmetry.space_group_name_H-M   'P 1'
#
loop_
_entity.id
_entity.type
_entity.pdbx_description
1 polymer ?
#
loop_
_entity_poly.entity_id
_entity_poly.type
_entity_poly.pdbx_seq_one_letter_code
_entity_poly.pdbx_strand_id
1 'polypeptide(L)'
;MAVTALAVTASSASAAPGDTVNMCASALTPDGWVDVQWWNSAGCGSGFTPNMKQIKDLRGYPVGTQVNACASTWPPAGWTITSTYYSSGCRYSAVPSFNPNTWTLKRTS
;
A
#
# COMPACT_ATOMS: atom_id res chain seq x y z
N MET A 1 8.59 3.38 49.87
CA MET A 1 7.81 3.94 48.74
C MET A 1 8.13 3.10 47.51
N ALA A 2 7.30 2.10 47.18
CA ALA A 2 7.51 1.26 46.00
C ALA A 2 6.64 1.79 44.86
N VAL A 3 7.24 2.13 43.72
CA VAL A 3 6.55 2.64 42.54
C VAL A 3 6.27 1.46 41.61
N THR A 4 5.01 1.05 41.53
CA THR A 4 4.53 0.06 40.57
C THR A 4 4.37 0.72 39.19
N ALA A 5 5.18 0.31 38.23
CA ALA A 5 5.04 0.73 36.84
C ALA A 5 3.86 -0.01 36.19
N LEU A 6 2.84 0.72 35.72
CA LEU A 6 1.80 0.18 34.85
C LEU A 6 2.39 -0.05 33.45
N ALA A 7 2.44 -1.31 33.01
CA ALA A 7 2.72 -1.64 31.62
C ALA A 7 1.50 -1.27 30.76
N VAL A 8 1.64 -0.23 29.93
CA VAL A 8 0.68 0.07 28.88
C VAL A 8 0.91 -0.92 27.75
N THR A 9 0.05 -1.93 27.62
CA THR A 9 -0.01 -2.77 26.43
C THR A 9 -0.52 -1.91 25.28
N ALA A 10 0.39 -1.40 24.45
CA ALA A 10 0.03 -0.74 23.20
C ALA A 10 -0.65 -1.77 22.30
N SER A 11 -1.98 -1.76 22.25
CA SER A 11 -2.73 -2.46 21.21
C SER A 11 -2.29 -1.87 19.88
N SER A 12 -1.66 -2.68 19.03
CA SER A 12 -1.49 -2.33 17.62
C SER A 12 -2.88 -2.05 17.07
N ALA A 13 -3.16 -0.79 16.77
CA ALA A 13 -4.40 -0.40 16.10
C ALA A 13 -4.52 -1.28 14.86
N SER A 14 -5.47 -2.22 14.88
CA SER A 14 -5.80 -2.98 13.69
C SER A 14 -6.33 -1.95 12.71
N ALA A 15 -5.57 -1.70 11.65
CA ALA A 15 -6.02 -0.88 10.55
C ALA A 15 -7.41 -1.38 10.11
N ALA A 16 -8.38 -0.47 10.01
CA ALA A 16 -9.68 -0.82 9.48
C ALA A 16 -9.53 -1.19 7.99
N PRO A 17 -10.39 -2.07 7.45
CA PRO A 17 -10.36 -2.39 6.02
C PRO A 17 -10.39 -1.12 5.17
N GLY A 18 -9.36 -0.94 4.34
CA GLY A 18 -9.24 0.22 3.49
C GLY A 18 -8.46 1.40 4.05
N ASP A 19 -7.93 1.29 5.26
CA ASP A 19 -6.97 2.26 5.80
C ASP A 19 -5.80 2.45 4.85
N THR A 20 -5.31 3.68 4.78
CA THR A 20 -4.15 4.05 3.98
C THR A 20 -3.04 4.60 4.85
N VAL A 21 -1.81 4.26 4.48
CA VAL A 21 -0.60 4.74 5.16
C VAL A 21 0.39 5.22 4.12
N ASN A 22 1.00 6.37 4.38
CA ASN A 22 2.08 6.89 3.55
C ASN A 22 3.42 6.46 4.17
N MET A 23 4.32 5.90 3.37
CA MET A 23 5.63 5.45 3.83
C MET A 23 6.70 5.64 2.75
N CYS A 24 7.96 5.69 3.18
CA CYS A 24 9.08 5.73 2.24
C CYS A 24 9.13 4.44 1.41
N ALA A 25 9.51 4.59 0.14
CA ALA A 25 9.69 3.49 -0.81
C ALA A 25 10.68 2.42 -0.33
N SER A 26 11.65 2.82 0.50
CA SER A 26 12.66 1.94 1.08
C SER A 26 12.10 0.93 2.09
N ALA A 27 10.91 1.18 2.64
CA ALA A 27 10.26 0.26 3.55
C ALA A 27 9.37 -0.73 2.76
N LEU A 28 9.39 -2.01 3.15
CA LEU A 28 8.61 -3.06 2.49
C LEU A 28 7.11 -2.87 2.74
N THR A 29 6.30 -3.11 1.72
CA THR A 29 4.84 -3.14 1.86
C THR A 29 4.46 -4.38 2.69
N PRO A 30 3.74 -4.23 3.82
CA PRO A 30 3.36 -5.37 4.66
C PRO A 30 2.42 -6.34 3.94
N ASP A 31 2.35 -7.58 4.43
CA ASP A 31 1.38 -8.56 3.93
C ASP A 31 -0.07 -8.09 4.13
N GLY A 32 -0.92 -8.38 3.15
CA GLY A 32 -2.31 -7.92 3.11
C GLY A 32 -2.50 -6.47 2.65
N TRP A 33 -1.41 -5.72 2.43
CA TRP A 33 -1.45 -4.37 1.89
C TRP A 33 -1.04 -4.34 0.43
N VAL A 34 -1.47 -3.30 -0.27
CA VAL A 34 -1.05 -3.01 -1.65
C VAL A 34 -0.64 -1.57 -1.79
N ASP A 35 0.27 -1.28 -2.71
CA ASP A 35 0.58 0.09 -3.08
C ASP A 35 -0.57 0.65 -3.91
N VAL A 36 -0.97 1.90 -3.67
CA VAL A 36 -2.05 2.58 -4.42
C VAL A 36 -1.60 3.89 -5.05
N GLN A 37 -0.46 4.44 -4.61
CA GLN A 37 0.10 5.66 -5.20
C GLN A 37 1.60 5.78 -4.92
N TRP A 38 2.32 6.44 -5.83
CA TRP A 38 3.75 6.73 -5.76
C TRP A 38 4.03 8.21 -6.07
N TRP A 39 4.96 8.84 -5.33
CA TRP A 39 5.40 10.21 -5.56
C TRP A 39 6.79 10.48 -4.97
N ASN A 40 7.27 11.71 -5.13
CA ASN A 40 8.51 12.19 -4.53
C ASN A 40 8.22 13.06 -3.29
N SER A 41 8.93 12.79 -2.19
CA SER A 41 8.88 13.56 -0.95
C SER A 41 10.28 13.78 -0.41
N ALA A 42 10.59 15.01 -0.02
CA ALA A 42 11.86 15.35 0.63
C ALA A 42 12.08 14.59 1.96
N GLY A 43 10.99 14.16 2.62
CA GLY A 43 11.05 13.38 3.86
C GLY A 43 11.59 11.96 3.70
N CYS A 44 11.67 11.44 2.48
CA CYS A 44 12.18 10.09 2.18
C CYS A 44 13.45 10.13 1.31
N GLY A 45 14.16 11.26 1.31
CA GLY A 45 15.36 11.49 0.52
C GLY A 45 15.14 12.42 -0.68
N SER A 46 16.13 12.45 -1.57
CA SER A 46 16.15 13.31 -2.76
C SER A 46 16.44 12.47 -4.01
N GLY A 47 15.84 12.84 -5.14
CA GLY A 47 16.03 12.15 -6.41
C GLY A 47 14.86 12.35 -7.37
N PHE A 48 14.99 11.78 -8.57
CA PHE A 48 13.94 11.79 -9.59
C PHE A 48 13.05 10.54 -9.55
N THR A 49 13.51 9.47 -8.90
CA THR A 49 12.74 8.24 -8.71
C THR A 49 11.78 8.41 -7.54
N PRO A 50 10.46 8.15 -7.73
CA PRO A 50 9.47 8.15 -6.66
C PRO A 50 9.95 7.42 -5.42
N ASN A 51 10.12 8.17 -4.32
CA ASN A 51 10.70 7.69 -3.07
C ASN A 51 9.68 7.58 -1.93
N MET A 52 8.41 7.88 -2.20
CA MET A 52 7.29 7.80 -1.28
C MET A 52 6.17 6.99 -1.94
N LYS A 53 5.48 6.19 -1.12
CA LYS A 53 4.31 5.42 -1.54
C LYS A 53 3.18 5.54 -0.54
N GLN A 54 1.96 5.40 -1.02
CA GLN A 54 0.78 5.18 -0.21
C GLN A 54 0.40 3.71 -0.37
N ILE A 55 0.22 3.04 0.76
CA ILE A 55 -0.26 1.67 0.83
C ILE A 55 -1.68 1.65 1.37
N LYS A 56 -2.44 0.62 1.01
CA LYS A 56 -3.82 0.40 1.47
C LYS A 56 -4.02 -1.01 2.01
N ASP A 57 -4.64 -1.12 3.18
CA ASP A 57 -4.97 -2.42 3.78
C ASP A 57 -6.14 -3.04 3.03
N LEU A 58 -5.92 -4.25 2.51
CA LEU A 58 -6.96 -5.00 1.81
C LEU A 58 -7.63 -6.07 2.69
N ARG A 59 -7.18 -6.23 3.93
CA ARG A 59 -7.75 -7.22 4.87
C ARG A 59 -9.13 -6.79 5.32
N GLY A 60 -10.02 -7.76 5.51
CA GLY A 60 -11.37 -7.54 6.03
C GLY A 60 -12.36 -6.87 5.06
N TYR A 61 -11.96 -6.51 3.83
CA TYR A 61 -12.93 -6.15 2.78
C TYR A 61 -13.87 -7.32 2.49
N PRO A 62 -15.15 -7.13 2.16
CA PRO A 62 -16.03 -8.24 1.77
C PRO A 62 -15.67 -8.80 0.39
N VAL A 63 -16.04 -10.07 0.14
CA VAL A 63 -15.90 -10.70 -1.19
C VAL A 63 -16.71 -9.88 -2.22
N GLY A 64 -16.13 -9.68 -3.40
CA GLY A 64 -16.71 -8.88 -4.46
C GLY A 64 -16.26 -7.41 -4.47
N THR A 65 -15.62 -6.91 -3.41
CA THR A 65 -15.03 -5.57 -3.42
C THR A 65 -13.96 -5.44 -4.50
N GLN A 66 -13.92 -4.28 -5.15
CA GLN A 66 -12.89 -3.91 -6.11
C GLN A 66 -12.01 -2.79 -5.57
N VAL A 67 -10.71 -2.90 -5.79
CA VAL A 67 -9.72 -1.89 -5.42
C VAL A 67 -8.69 -1.76 -6.54
N ASN A 68 -8.26 -0.54 -6.82
CA ASN A 68 -7.21 -0.26 -7.79
C ASN A 68 -5.88 -0.18 -7.04
N ALA A 69 -4.91 -0.98 -7.48
CA ALA A 69 -3.60 -1.10 -6.86
C ALA A 69 -2.51 -0.93 -7.91
N CYS A 70 -1.37 -0.40 -7.52
CA CYS A 70 -0.20 -0.32 -8.38
C CYS A 70 0.42 -1.69 -8.56
N ALA A 71 0.85 -1.98 -9.79
CA ALA A 71 1.55 -3.21 -10.19
C ALA A 71 3.01 -3.23 -9.70
N SER A 72 3.27 -2.66 -8.52
CA SER A 72 4.54 -2.66 -7.81
C SER A 72 4.56 -3.65 -6.63
N THR A 73 3.37 -4.07 -6.17
CA THR A 73 3.21 -5.08 -5.11
C THR A 73 2.20 -6.13 -5.57
N TRP A 74 2.53 -7.41 -5.39
CA TRP A 74 1.65 -8.53 -5.76
C TRP A 74 0.32 -8.49 -5.00
N PRO A 75 -0.80 -8.91 -5.61
CA PRO A 75 -2.08 -8.98 -4.91
C PRO A 75 -1.98 -9.94 -3.72
N PRO A 76 -2.56 -9.60 -2.56
CA PRO A 76 -2.63 -10.50 -1.42
C PRO A 76 -3.55 -11.69 -1.70
N ALA A 77 -3.44 -12.73 -0.87
CA ALA A 77 -4.28 -13.92 -0.98
C ALA A 77 -5.78 -13.56 -0.98
N GLY A 78 -6.55 -14.25 -1.83
CA GLY A 78 -7.98 -14.01 -2.00
C GLY A 78 -8.33 -12.76 -2.83
N TRP A 79 -7.36 -12.16 -3.51
CA TRP A 79 -7.58 -11.12 -4.52
C TRP A 79 -7.15 -11.59 -5.90
N THR A 80 -7.90 -11.19 -6.93
CA THR A 80 -7.63 -11.54 -8.32
C THR A 80 -7.57 -10.29 -9.18
N ILE A 81 -6.60 -10.23 -10.10
CA ILE A 81 -6.47 -9.16 -11.08
C ILE A 81 -7.57 -9.33 -12.14
N THR A 82 -8.45 -8.35 -12.26
CA THR A 82 -9.55 -8.34 -13.24
C THR A 82 -9.32 -7.40 -14.41
N SER A 83 -8.48 -6.38 -14.23
CA SER A 83 -8.09 -5.44 -15.28
C SER A 83 -6.68 -4.94 -15.05
N THR A 84 -6.00 -4.55 -16.12
CA THR A 84 -4.64 -4.01 -16.08
C THR A 84 -4.55 -2.82 -17.03
N TYR A 85 -4.14 -1.67 -16.51
CA TYR A 85 -4.11 -0.41 -17.26
C TYR A 85 -3.00 0.52 -16.73
N TYR A 86 -2.80 1.65 -17.41
CA TYR A 86 -1.83 2.66 -17.00
C TYR A 86 -2.49 3.76 -16.14
N SER A 87 -1.84 4.11 -15.03
CA SER A 87 -2.15 5.27 -14.20
C SER A 87 -0.90 6.06 -13.87
N SER A 88 -0.96 7.38 -14.00
CA SER A 88 0.14 8.26 -13.58
C SER A 88 0.45 8.15 -12.09
N GLY A 89 -0.55 7.85 -11.26
CA GLY A 89 -0.40 7.69 -9.82
C GLY A 89 0.42 6.45 -9.41
N CYS A 90 0.52 5.46 -10.29
CA CYS A 90 1.28 4.22 -10.04
C CYS A 90 2.64 4.19 -10.74
N ARG A 91 3.15 5.34 -11.15
CA ARG A 91 4.49 5.44 -11.72
C ARG A 91 5.51 5.39 -10.57
N TYR A 92 6.17 4.24 -10.41
CA TYR A 92 7.23 4.01 -9.40
C TYR A 92 8.65 4.15 -9.96
N SER A 93 8.82 4.54 -11.23
CA SER A 93 10.11 4.72 -11.89
C SER A 93 10.31 6.15 -12.40
N ALA A 94 11.56 6.64 -12.32
CA ALA A 94 11.98 7.92 -12.89
C ALA A 94 11.88 7.94 -14.42
N VAL A 95 11.95 6.78 -15.08
CA VAL A 95 11.80 6.69 -16.54
C VAL A 95 10.31 6.61 -16.86
N PRO A 96 9.74 7.60 -17.57
CA PRO A 96 8.34 7.55 -17.96
C PRO A 96 8.11 6.41 -18.96
N SER A 97 7.03 5.67 -18.74
CA SER A 97 6.52 4.65 -19.64
C SER A 97 4.99 4.65 -19.55
N PHE A 98 4.32 4.30 -20.63
CA PHE A 98 2.87 4.10 -20.67
C PHE A 98 2.49 2.61 -20.55
N ASN A 99 3.45 1.75 -20.19
CA ASN A 99 3.17 0.35 -19.89
C ASN A 99 2.16 0.26 -18.74
N PRO A 100 1.20 -0.68 -18.80
CA PRO A 100 0.27 -0.88 -17.71
C PRO A 100 0.99 -1.10 -16.38
N ASN A 101 0.64 -0.29 -15.38
CA ASN A 101 1.28 -0.24 -14.07
C ASN A 101 0.26 -0.27 -12.93
N THR A 102 -1.01 -0.52 -13.24
CA THR A 102 -2.11 -0.54 -12.29
C THR A 102 -2.99 -1.75 -12.58
N TRP A 103 -3.45 -2.39 -11.51
CA TRP A 103 -4.38 -3.49 -11.54
C TRP A 103 -5.69 -3.08 -10.88
N THR A 104 -6.81 -3.48 -11.47
CA THR A 104 -8.06 -3.61 -10.71
C THR A 104 -8.03 -4.98 -10.05
N LEU A 105 -8.07 -5.00 -8.73
CA LEU A 105 -8.16 -6.20 -7.92
C LEU A 105 -9.61 -6.39 -7.49
N LYS A 106 -10.10 -7.63 -7.55
CA LYS A 106 -11.39 -8.03 -6.99
C LYS A 106 -11.17 -9.07 -5.90
N ARG A 107 -11.79 -8.89 -4.74
CA ARG A 107 -11.76 -9.89 -3.67
C ARG A 107 -12.60 -11.10 -4.07
N THR A 108 -12.00 -12.27 -4.07
CA THR A 108 -12.60 -13.55 -4.52
C THR A 108 -12.77 -14.56 -3.38
N SER A 109 -12.08 -14.39 -2.24
CA SER A 109 -12.25 -15.22 -1.03
C SER A 109 -11.87 -14.48 0.24
#